data_AF-A0A2N3HVF1-F1
#
_entry.id   AF-A0A2N3HVF1-F1
#
_cell.length_a   1.000
_cell.length_b   1.000
_cell.length_c   1.000
_cell.angle_alpha   90.00
_cell.angle_beta   90.00
_cell.angle_gamma   90.00
#
_symmetry.space_group_name_H-M   'P 1'
#
loop_
_entity.id
_entity.type
_entity.pdbx_description
1 polymer ?
#
loop_
_entity_poly.entity_id
_entity_poly.type
_entity_poly.pdbx_seq_one_letter_code
_entity_poly.pdbx_strand_id
1 'polypeptide(L)'
;MPQTCPLCKSSTTLFFEGKNRIHYQCNTCFGLVSDTSSLPSSELEKTHYQQHNNDIEDKGYQQFVSPITTSVRRDFTTKHKGLDFGAGTGPVITKVLADHSFCIAPYDPYFHNYPELLNEQYDYITCCEVIEHFFYPHKEFSMLRNLLKPGGKLYCMTHLYDKNINFANWYYKNDPTHVFIYQQQTLEWIRKTFKFSDLQIENRLIVFSV
;
A
#
# COMPACT_ATOMS: atom_id res chain seq x y z
N MET A 1 5.43 25.84 -6.70
CA MET A 1 5.14 25.54 -8.13
C MET A 1 4.25 24.30 -8.17
N PRO A 2 3.32 24.17 -9.14
CA PRO A 2 2.48 22.97 -9.23
C PRO A 2 3.35 21.72 -9.35
N GLN A 3 3.14 20.75 -8.46
CA GLN A 3 3.93 19.53 -8.43
C GLN A 3 3.45 18.57 -9.52
N THR A 4 4.37 17.84 -10.12
CA THR A 4 4.03 16.74 -11.04
C THR A 4 3.60 15.53 -10.23
N CYS A 5 2.43 14.96 -10.53
CA CYS A 5 1.95 13.77 -9.83
C CYS A 5 2.91 12.59 -10.02
N PRO A 6 3.42 11.95 -8.95
CA PRO A 6 4.42 10.91 -9.08
C PRO A 6 3.84 9.61 -9.68
N LEU A 7 2.52 9.41 -9.63
CA LEU A 7 1.78 8.27 -10.19
C LEU A 7 1.53 8.39 -11.70
N CYS A 8 0.96 9.49 -12.18
CA CYS A 8 0.51 9.62 -13.58
C CYS A 8 1.24 10.70 -14.37
N LYS A 9 2.16 11.44 -13.75
CA LYS A 9 2.94 12.55 -14.33
C LYS A 9 2.12 13.76 -14.82
N SER A 10 0.82 13.82 -14.50
CA SER A 10 -0.02 14.98 -14.77
C SER A 10 0.20 16.12 -13.77
N SER A 11 -0.30 17.30 -14.10
CA SER A 11 -0.32 18.45 -13.18
C SER A 11 -1.20 18.20 -11.95
N THR A 12 -0.84 18.87 -10.87
CA THR A 12 -1.62 18.91 -9.63
C THR A 12 -2.08 20.33 -9.32
N THR A 13 -3.12 20.44 -8.50
CA THR A 13 -3.68 21.70 -8.00
C THR A 13 -3.67 21.70 -6.48
N LEU A 14 -3.55 22.88 -5.86
CA LEU A 14 -3.60 22.98 -4.40
C LEU A 14 -4.93 22.42 -3.90
N PHE A 15 -4.84 21.47 -2.97
CA PHE A 15 -6.02 20.81 -2.39
C PHE A 15 -6.22 21.24 -0.94
N PHE A 16 -5.14 21.22 -0.14
CA PHE A 16 -5.19 21.60 1.25
C PHE A 16 -3.86 22.18 1.72
N GLU A 17 -3.92 23.30 2.43
CA GLU A 17 -2.78 23.92 3.09
C GLU A 17 -3.00 23.86 4.61
N GLY A 18 -2.28 22.94 5.26
CA GLY A 18 -2.23 22.83 6.71
C GLY A 18 -1.02 23.59 7.28
N LYS A 19 -0.95 23.68 8.61
CA LYS A 19 0.14 24.40 9.31
C LYS A 19 1.55 23.94 8.92
N ASN A 20 1.72 22.62 8.73
CA ASN A 20 3.03 22.00 8.52
C ASN A 20 3.13 21.25 7.18
N ARG A 21 2.04 21.17 6.41
CA ARG A 21 1.99 20.33 5.21
C ARG A 21 0.97 20.81 4.20
N ILE A 22 1.40 20.87 2.95
CA ILE A 22 0.56 21.17 1.80
C ILE A 22 0.29 19.85 1.06
N HIS A 23 -0.94 19.68 0.63
CA HIS A 23 -1.37 18.57 -0.22
C HIS A 23 -1.89 19.12 -1.53
N TYR A 24 -1.52 18.46 -2.62
CA TYR A 24 -1.98 18.77 -3.97
C TYR A 24 -2.80 17.61 -4.51
N GLN A 25 -3.90 17.90 -5.20
CA GLN A 25 -4.68 16.88 -5.90
C GLN A 25 -4.27 16.80 -7.36
N CYS A 26 -4.03 15.60 -7.86
CA CYS A 26 -3.80 15.37 -9.27
C CYS A 26 -5.08 15.53 -10.10
N ASN A 27 -4.99 16.26 -11.21
CA ASN A 27 -6.13 16.51 -12.11
C ASN A 27 -6.53 15.31 -12.99
N THR A 28 -5.75 14.21 -12.97
CA THR A 28 -5.98 13.04 -13.82
C THR A 28 -6.30 11.79 -13.01
N CYS A 29 -5.44 11.42 -12.06
CA CYS A 29 -5.65 10.23 -11.23
C CYS A 29 -6.27 10.54 -9.86
N PHE A 30 -6.55 11.80 -9.54
CA PHE A 30 -7.14 12.23 -8.25
C PHE A 30 -6.30 11.90 -7.00
N GLY A 31 -5.10 11.33 -7.13
CA GLY A 31 -4.23 11.10 -5.97
C GLY A 31 -3.89 12.42 -5.26
N LEU A 32 -3.91 12.41 -3.94
CA LEU A 32 -3.46 13.54 -3.13
C LEU A 32 -1.98 13.32 -2.80
N VAL A 33 -1.15 14.28 -3.18
CA VAL A 33 0.31 14.22 -3.11
C VAL A 33 0.77 15.23 -2.07
N SER A 34 1.57 14.77 -1.11
CA SER A 34 2.22 15.65 -0.15
C SER A 34 3.32 16.47 -0.84
N ASP A 35 3.46 17.74 -0.46
CA ASP A 35 4.51 18.60 -1.03
C ASP A 35 5.90 17.98 -0.81
N THR A 36 6.71 17.95 -1.88
CA THR A 36 8.09 17.42 -1.85
C THR A 36 8.98 17.99 -0.74
N SER A 37 8.77 19.23 -0.29
CA SER A 37 9.54 19.82 0.83
C SER A 37 9.18 19.22 2.19
N SER A 38 8.06 18.49 2.28
CA SER A 38 7.57 17.82 3.49
C SER A 38 7.83 16.30 3.51
N LEU A 39 8.58 15.79 2.54
CA LEU A 39 8.87 14.36 2.46
C LEU A 39 9.91 13.97 3.52
N PRO A 40 9.70 12.85 4.24
CA PRO A 40 10.66 12.37 5.23
C PRO A 40 11.92 11.83 4.54
N SER A 41 13.05 11.85 5.26
CA SER A 41 14.24 11.10 4.85
C SER A 41 14.04 9.61 5.16
N SER A 42 14.80 8.74 4.49
CA SER A 42 14.77 7.29 4.76
C SER A 42 15.14 6.95 6.21
N GLU A 43 16.04 7.72 6.83
CA GLU A 43 16.39 7.59 8.25
C GLU A 43 15.20 7.91 9.16
N LEU A 44 14.43 8.96 8.83
CA LEU A 44 13.24 9.34 9.58
C LEU A 44 12.14 8.27 9.42
N GLU A 45 11.92 7.78 8.19
CA GLU A 45 10.97 6.69 7.93
C GLU A 45 11.30 5.45 8.77
N LYS A 46 12.56 4.97 8.70
CA LYS A 46 12.98 3.78 9.44
C LYS A 46 12.81 3.97 10.95
N THR A 47 13.17 5.13 11.47
CA THR A 47 13.01 5.46 12.90
C THR A 47 11.54 5.48 13.30
N HIS A 48 10.66 6.03 12.46
CA HIS A 48 9.22 6.04 12.67
C HIS A 48 8.65 4.62 12.68
N TYR A 49 8.99 3.79 11.69
CA TYR A 49 8.53 2.39 11.62
C TYR A 49 9.02 1.53 12.80
N GLN A 50 10.19 1.83 13.36
CA GLN A 50 10.69 1.16 14.57
C GLN A 50 9.87 1.47 15.83
N GLN A 51 9.11 2.56 15.85
CA GLN A 51 8.22 2.90 16.96
C GLN A 51 6.91 2.12 16.91
N HIS A 52 6.59 1.47 15.79
CA HIS A 52 5.37 0.68 15.66
C HIS A 52 5.48 -0.60 16.49
N ASN A 53 4.49 -0.82 17.37
CA ASN A 53 4.38 -2.06 18.13
C ASN A 53 3.69 -3.13 17.27
N ASN A 54 4.47 -3.78 16.41
CA ASN A 54 4.00 -4.87 15.54
C ASN A 54 4.15 -6.23 16.24
N ASP A 55 3.49 -6.42 17.38
CA ASP A 55 3.48 -7.72 18.05
C ASP A 55 2.66 -8.72 17.22
N ILE A 56 3.32 -9.78 16.76
CA ILE A 56 2.70 -10.82 15.93
C ILE A 56 1.67 -11.66 16.68
N GLU A 57 1.71 -11.66 18.01
CA GLU A 57 0.76 -12.38 18.86
C GLU A 57 -0.41 -11.50 19.32
N ASP A 58 -0.37 -10.17 19.05
CA ASP A 58 -1.46 -9.24 19.36
C ASP A 58 -2.72 -9.61 18.56
N LYS A 59 -3.78 -9.98 19.29
CA LYS A 59 -5.06 -10.40 18.70
C LYS A 59 -5.81 -9.26 18.01
N GLY A 60 -5.67 -8.03 18.50
CA GLY A 60 -6.21 -6.85 17.84
C GLY A 60 -5.53 -6.61 16.50
N TYR A 61 -4.21 -6.77 16.43
CA TYR A 61 -3.48 -6.61 15.17
C TYR A 61 -3.76 -7.76 14.19
N GLN A 62 -3.82 -9.01 14.65
CA GLN A 62 -4.28 -10.15 13.83
C GLN A 62 -5.71 -9.91 13.30
N GLN A 63 -6.60 -9.35 14.12
CA GLN A 63 -7.96 -9.01 13.70
C GLN A 63 -7.97 -7.86 12.69
N PHE A 64 -7.13 -6.84 12.86
CA PHE A 64 -6.99 -5.74 11.91
C PHE A 64 -6.55 -6.22 10.52
N VAL A 65 -5.56 -7.11 10.42
CA VAL A 65 -5.07 -7.65 9.12
C VAL A 65 -5.96 -8.76 8.56
N SER A 66 -6.95 -9.23 9.33
CA SER A 66 -7.79 -10.37 8.96
C SER A 66 -8.55 -10.22 7.62
N PRO A 67 -8.96 -9.02 7.15
CA PRO A 67 -9.58 -8.89 5.83
C PRO A 67 -8.66 -9.37 4.69
N ILE A 68 -7.36 -9.09 4.78
CA ILE A 68 -6.37 -9.58 3.81
C ILE A 68 -6.22 -11.10 3.95
N THR A 69 -5.90 -11.59 5.15
CA THR A 69 -5.58 -13.02 5.34
C THR A 69 -6.78 -13.92 5.01
N THR A 70 -7.99 -13.46 5.31
CA THR A 70 -9.24 -14.18 4.99
C THR A 70 -9.48 -14.20 3.47
N SER A 71 -9.22 -13.09 2.79
CA SER A 71 -9.38 -13.03 1.33
C SER A 71 -8.36 -13.91 0.61
N VAL A 72 -7.10 -13.92 1.05
CA VAL A 72 -6.08 -14.84 0.53
C VAL A 72 -6.49 -16.29 0.72
N ARG A 73 -6.96 -16.67 1.92
CA ARG A 73 -7.39 -18.04 2.21
C ARG A 73 -8.64 -18.49 1.46
N ARG A 74 -9.49 -17.55 1.07
CA ARG A 74 -10.68 -17.80 0.22
C ARG A 74 -10.28 -18.04 -1.23
N ASP A 75 -9.33 -17.25 -1.73
CA ASP A 75 -9.03 -17.18 -3.15
C ASP A 75 -7.90 -18.14 -3.56
N PHE A 76 -7.04 -18.55 -2.62
CA PHE A 76 -5.86 -19.38 -2.86
C PHE A 76 -5.79 -20.58 -1.90
N THR A 77 -4.92 -21.53 -2.24
CA THR A 77 -4.61 -22.72 -1.44
C THR A 77 -3.14 -22.72 -1.01
N THR A 78 -2.78 -23.61 -0.08
CA THR A 78 -1.41 -23.77 0.45
C THR A 78 -0.34 -24.10 -0.60
N LYS A 79 -0.73 -24.48 -1.83
CA LYS A 79 0.19 -24.72 -2.95
C LYS A 79 0.62 -23.44 -3.68
N HIS A 80 -0.09 -22.33 -3.45
CA HIS A 80 0.18 -21.06 -4.09
C HIS A 80 1.25 -20.27 -3.33
N LYS A 81 2.09 -19.54 -4.07
CA LYS A 81 3.21 -18.78 -3.54
C LYS A 81 2.83 -17.32 -3.33
N GLY A 82 3.04 -16.83 -2.11
CA GLY A 82 2.74 -15.44 -1.71
C GLY A 82 3.97 -14.59 -1.45
N LEU A 83 3.81 -13.28 -1.55
CA LEU A 83 4.75 -12.27 -1.07
C LEU A 83 4.02 -11.32 -0.11
N ASP A 84 4.59 -11.09 1.07
CA ASP A 84 4.17 -10.04 1.99
C ASP A 84 5.08 -8.83 1.78
N PHE A 85 4.62 -7.86 0.98
CA PHE A 85 5.40 -6.72 0.56
C PHE A 85 5.18 -5.54 1.51
N GLY A 86 6.27 -5.03 2.08
CA GLY A 86 6.24 -4.05 3.18
C GLY A 86 5.88 -4.71 4.51
N ALA A 87 6.48 -5.87 4.79
CA ALA A 87 6.15 -6.70 5.95
C ALA A 87 6.54 -6.07 7.31
N GLY A 88 7.33 -4.99 7.31
CA GLY A 88 7.68 -4.24 8.51
C GLY A 88 8.54 -5.04 9.50
N THR A 89 8.50 -4.65 10.77
CA THR A 89 9.27 -5.28 11.87
C THR A 89 8.64 -6.55 12.42
N GLY A 90 7.32 -6.70 12.27
CA GLY A 90 6.53 -7.81 12.78
C GLY A 90 5.54 -8.26 11.72
N PRO A 91 5.89 -9.25 10.88
CA PRO A 91 5.13 -9.58 9.68
C PRO A 91 3.90 -10.42 10.03
N VAL A 92 2.85 -9.79 10.56
CA VAL A 92 1.65 -10.47 11.08
C VAL A 92 0.87 -11.21 10.00
N ILE A 93 0.79 -10.66 8.80
CA ILE A 93 0.15 -11.34 7.67
C ILE A 93 0.92 -12.62 7.33
N THR A 94 2.24 -12.54 7.22
CA THR A 94 3.12 -13.71 7.06
C THR A 94 2.87 -14.74 8.16
N LYS A 95 2.85 -14.34 9.44
CA LYS A 95 2.58 -15.23 10.58
C LYS A 95 1.23 -15.93 10.47
N VAL A 96 0.14 -15.16 10.29
CA VAL A 96 -1.22 -15.69 10.24
C VAL A 96 -1.39 -16.65 9.07
N LEU A 97 -0.84 -16.35 7.90
CA LEU A 97 -0.92 -17.24 6.74
C LEU A 97 -0.04 -18.49 6.89
N ALA A 98 1.16 -18.35 7.45
CA ALA A 98 2.05 -19.48 7.76
C ALA A 98 1.43 -20.44 8.79
N ASP A 99 0.74 -19.93 9.82
CA ASP A 99 -0.01 -20.74 10.80
C ASP A 99 -1.13 -21.57 10.13
N HIS A 100 -1.62 -21.13 8.96
CA HIS A 100 -2.58 -21.84 8.13
C HIS A 100 -1.92 -22.63 6.98
N SER A 101 -0.60 -22.84 7.06
CA SER A 101 0.21 -23.60 6.11
C SER A 101 0.31 -22.99 4.70
N PHE A 102 0.07 -21.69 4.55
CA PHE A 102 0.30 -21.00 3.28
C PHE A 102 1.78 -20.68 3.08
N CYS A 103 2.24 -20.75 1.82
CA CYS A 103 3.58 -20.32 1.45
C CYS A 103 3.57 -18.81 1.19
N ILE A 104 4.25 -18.03 2.04
CA ILE A 104 4.40 -16.58 1.89
C ILE A 104 5.78 -16.15 2.38
N ALA A 105 6.44 -15.27 1.62
CA ALA A 105 7.74 -14.71 1.98
C ALA A 105 7.60 -13.24 2.41
N PRO A 106 8.16 -12.82 3.55
CA PRO A 106 8.18 -11.40 3.93
C PRO A 106 9.27 -10.65 3.17
N TYR A 107 8.92 -9.49 2.62
CA TYR A 107 9.84 -8.55 2.00
C TYR A 107 9.61 -7.14 2.56
N ASP A 108 10.69 -6.48 2.95
CA ASP A 108 10.68 -5.10 3.41
C ASP A 108 12.09 -4.50 3.21
N PRO A 109 12.24 -3.32 2.59
CA PRO A 109 13.56 -2.75 2.30
C PRO A 109 14.39 -2.44 3.56
N TYR A 110 13.75 -2.26 4.72
CA TYR A 110 14.40 -1.90 5.98
C TYR A 110 14.59 -3.11 6.92
N PHE A 111 13.66 -4.06 6.93
CA PHE A 111 13.59 -5.12 7.95
C PHE A 111 13.69 -6.55 7.39
N HIS A 112 13.30 -6.76 6.13
CA HIS A 112 13.33 -8.06 5.44
C HIS A 112 13.90 -7.89 4.02
N ASN A 113 15.10 -7.32 3.96
CA ASN A 113 15.70 -6.89 2.70
C ASN A 113 16.32 -8.10 1.96
N TYR A 114 15.46 -8.82 1.25
CA TYR A 114 15.79 -9.94 0.37
C TYR A 114 15.43 -9.56 -1.08
N PRO A 115 16.24 -8.73 -1.77
CA PRO A 115 15.92 -8.24 -3.12
C PRO A 115 15.72 -9.34 -4.15
N GLU A 116 16.28 -10.53 -3.92
CA GLU A 116 16.08 -11.70 -4.76
C GLU A 116 14.60 -12.10 -4.90
N LEU A 117 13.76 -11.82 -3.89
CA LEU A 117 12.31 -12.04 -3.95
C LEU A 117 11.65 -11.20 -5.05
N LEU A 118 12.22 -10.04 -5.39
CA LEU A 118 11.71 -9.18 -6.46
C LEU A 118 12.07 -9.68 -7.87
N ASN A 119 12.78 -10.82 -7.99
CA ASN A 119 13.07 -11.48 -9.26
C ASN A 119 12.18 -12.73 -9.50
N GLU A 120 11.23 -12.99 -8.60
CA GLU A 120 10.33 -14.13 -8.67
C GLU A 120 8.93 -13.74 -9.18
N GLN A 121 8.03 -14.72 -9.28
CA GLN A 121 6.62 -14.47 -9.51
C GLN A 121 5.74 -15.17 -8.48
N TYR A 122 4.63 -14.51 -8.14
CA TYR A 122 3.73 -14.86 -7.06
C TYR A 122 2.30 -15.02 -7.54
N ASP A 123 1.59 -15.94 -6.90
CA ASP A 123 0.15 -16.13 -7.10
C ASP A 123 -0.64 -15.04 -6.35
N TYR A 124 -0.11 -14.55 -5.23
CA TYR A 124 -0.69 -13.42 -4.51
C TYR A 124 0.38 -12.55 -3.86
N ILE A 125 0.07 -11.26 -3.70
CA ILE A 125 0.92 -10.30 -2.99
C ILE A 125 0.05 -9.53 -1.99
N THR A 126 0.53 -9.35 -0.77
CA THR A 126 -0.12 -8.52 0.26
C THR A 126 0.69 -7.25 0.51
N CYS A 127 0.00 -6.11 0.66
CA CYS A 127 0.57 -4.79 0.95
C CYS A 127 -0.33 -4.08 1.99
N CYS A 128 -0.05 -4.25 3.28
CA CYS A 128 -0.89 -3.73 4.36
C CYS A 128 -0.31 -2.47 4.99
N GLU A 129 -0.96 -1.32 4.80
CA GLU A 129 -0.49 0.01 5.21
C GLU A 129 0.93 0.28 4.65
N VAL A 130 1.04 0.21 3.32
CA VAL A 130 2.31 0.28 2.59
C VAL A 130 2.23 1.25 1.42
N ILE A 131 1.16 1.19 0.64
CA ILE A 131 1.07 1.91 -0.64
C ILE A 131 1.07 3.44 -0.45
N GLU A 132 0.58 3.92 0.67
CA GLU A 132 0.57 5.34 1.06
C GLU A 132 1.97 5.94 1.27
N HIS A 133 2.97 5.08 1.49
CA HIS A 133 4.37 5.44 1.66
C HIS A 133 5.13 5.45 0.33
N PHE A 134 4.50 5.12 -0.79
CA PHE A 134 5.17 5.11 -2.09
C PHE A 134 5.51 6.53 -2.56
N PHE A 135 6.79 6.85 -2.55
CA PHE A 135 7.33 8.07 -3.18
C PHE A 135 7.18 8.04 -4.71
N TYR A 136 7.29 6.84 -5.30
CA TYR A 136 7.20 6.61 -6.74
C TYR A 136 6.14 5.55 -7.08
N PRO A 137 4.85 5.79 -6.78
CA PRO A 137 3.82 4.76 -6.88
C PRO A 137 3.67 4.21 -8.30
N HIS A 138 4.00 4.97 -9.34
CA HIS A 138 4.03 4.43 -10.71
C HIS A 138 4.99 3.25 -10.85
N LYS A 139 6.22 3.43 -10.33
CA LYS A 139 7.27 2.40 -10.37
C LYS A 139 6.85 1.21 -9.53
N GLU A 140 6.37 1.44 -8.32
CA GLU A 140 6.01 0.39 -7.38
C GLU A 140 4.82 -0.45 -7.89
N PHE A 141 3.73 0.18 -8.37
CA PHE A 141 2.62 -0.58 -8.96
C PHE A 141 3.02 -1.31 -10.24
N SER A 142 3.91 -0.73 -11.07
CA SER A 142 4.44 -1.45 -12.23
C SER A 142 5.24 -2.69 -11.83
N MET A 143 6.07 -2.59 -10.78
CA MET A 143 6.84 -3.71 -10.26
C MET A 143 5.90 -4.78 -9.69
N LEU A 144 5.00 -4.41 -8.77
CA LEU A 144 4.05 -5.32 -8.14
C LEU A 144 3.19 -6.05 -9.19
N ARG A 145 2.75 -5.35 -10.23
CA ARG A 145 2.02 -5.94 -11.36
C ARG A 145 2.84 -7.00 -12.10
N ASN A 146 4.14 -6.78 -12.28
CA ASN A 146 5.04 -7.70 -13.00
C ASN A 146 5.45 -8.91 -12.15
N LEU A 147 5.37 -8.80 -10.82
CA LEU A 147 5.59 -9.91 -9.90
C LEU A 147 4.40 -10.89 -9.85
N LEU A 148 3.22 -10.50 -10.34
CA LEU A 148 2.04 -11.34 -10.33
C LEU A 148 1.95 -12.26 -11.55
N LYS A 149 1.73 -13.56 -11.27
CA LYS A 149 1.38 -14.56 -12.29
C LYS A 149 -0.01 -14.29 -12.90
N PRO A 150 -0.32 -14.86 -14.08
CA PRO A 150 -1.69 -14.90 -14.59
C PRO A 150 -2.66 -15.49 -13.56
N GLY A 151 -3.81 -14.83 -13.34
CA GLY A 151 -4.77 -15.21 -12.29
C GLY A 151 -4.37 -14.80 -10.88
N GLY A 152 -3.24 -14.10 -10.72
CA GLY A 152 -2.77 -13.62 -9.43
C GLY A 152 -3.51 -12.37 -8.94
N LYS A 153 -3.36 -12.08 -7.63
CA LYS A 153 -4.02 -10.94 -6.98
C LYS A 153 -3.09 -10.11 -6.10
N LEU A 154 -3.26 -8.79 -6.13
CA LEU A 154 -2.65 -7.85 -5.20
C LEU A 154 -3.70 -7.41 -4.18
N TYR A 155 -3.43 -7.68 -2.91
CA TYR A 155 -4.23 -7.25 -1.77
C TYR A 155 -3.56 -6.07 -1.10
N CYS A 156 -4.13 -4.89 -1.23
CA CYS A 156 -3.71 -3.73 -0.48
C CYS A 156 -4.67 -3.44 0.67
N MET A 157 -4.18 -2.89 1.77
CA MET A 157 -5.02 -2.27 2.78
C MET A 157 -4.48 -0.88 3.13
N THR A 158 -5.30 0.14 3.02
CA THR A 158 -4.95 1.54 3.34
C THR A 158 -6.23 2.32 3.63
N HIS A 159 -6.14 3.49 4.24
CA HIS A 159 -7.29 4.35 4.47
C HIS A 159 -7.50 5.31 3.28
N LEU A 160 -8.49 5.00 2.46
CA LEU A 160 -8.87 5.85 1.33
C LEU A 160 -9.44 7.18 1.80
N TYR A 161 -9.09 8.26 1.08
CA TYR A 161 -9.78 9.52 1.21
C TYR A 161 -11.06 9.52 0.37
N ASP A 162 -12.14 10.00 0.97
CA ASP A 162 -13.37 10.35 0.28
C ASP A 162 -13.87 11.72 0.75
N LYS A 163 -14.71 12.37 -0.06
CA LYS A 163 -15.19 13.74 0.18
C LYS A 163 -15.99 13.94 1.47
N ASN A 164 -16.49 12.88 2.10
CA ASN A 164 -17.21 12.95 3.37
C ASN A 164 -16.25 13.02 4.56
N ILE A 165 -14.96 12.71 4.37
CA ILE A 165 -13.93 12.87 5.38
C ILE A 165 -13.55 14.35 5.47
N ASN A 166 -13.64 14.92 6.67
CA ASN A 166 -13.08 16.25 6.92
C ASN A 166 -11.55 16.15 6.89
N PHE A 167 -10.96 16.48 5.74
CA PHE A 167 -9.51 16.37 5.52
C PHE A 167 -8.70 17.11 6.59
N ALA A 168 -9.11 18.31 7.01
CA ALA A 168 -8.38 19.10 8.01
C ALA A 168 -8.20 18.34 9.33
N ASN A 169 -9.22 17.61 9.77
CA ASN A 169 -9.24 16.87 11.04
C ASN A 169 -8.90 15.38 10.88
N TRP A 170 -8.69 14.89 9.66
CA TRP A 170 -8.41 13.49 9.42
C TRP A 170 -7.01 13.13 9.91
N TYR A 171 -6.93 12.16 10.83
CA TYR A 171 -5.67 11.76 11.46
C TYR A 171 -4.68 11.14 10.46
N TYR A 172 -5.19 10.45 9.44
CA TYR A 172 -4.38 9.64 8.54
C TYR A 172 -3.36 10.45 7.73
N LYS A 173 -3.69 11.68 7.34
CA LYS A 173 -2.75 12.57 6.63
C LYS A 173 -1.61 13.10 7.51
N ASN A 174 -1.75 13.00 8.84
CA ASN A 174 -0.81 13.61 9.78
C ASN A 174 0.45 12.76 9.95
N ASP A 175 0.42 11.49 9.54
CA ASP A 175 1.63 10.69 9.47
C ASP A 175 2.56 11.26 8.38
N PRO A 176 3.79 11.67 8.73
CA PRO A 176 4.71 12.27 7.77
C PRO A 176 5.12 11.30 6.66
N THR A 177 5.06 9.99 6.90
CA THR A 177 5.38 8.95 5.93
C THR A 177 4.24 8.69 4.94
N HIS A 178 3.03 9.21 5.18
CA HIS A 178 1.92 9.13 4.21
C HIS A 178 2.11 10.22 3.16
N VAL A 179 2.88 9.89 2.13
CA VAL A 179 3.30 10.84 1.08
C VAL A 179 2.36 10.85 -0.11
N PHE A 180 1.53 9.81 -0.25
CA PHE A 180 0.54 9.69 -1.30
C PHE A 180 -0.77 9.10 -0.75
N ILE A 181 -1.89 9.80 -0.91
CA ILE A 181 -3.19 9.34 -0.43
C ILE A 181 -4.07 8.98 -1.62
N TYR A 182 -4.70 7.81 -1.51
CA TYR A 182 -5.53 7.22 -2.55
C TYR A 182 -7.00 7.56 -2.38
N GLN A 183 -7.69 7.73 -3.50
CA GLN A 183 -9.15 7.77 -3.58
C GLN A 183 -9.62 6.60 -4.47
N GLN A 184 -10.93 6.31 -4.46
CA GLN A 184 -11.51 5.31 -5.36
C GLN A 184 -11.14 5.57 -6.85
N GLN A 185 -11.19 6.83 -7.28
CA GLN A 185 -10.81 7.23 -8.64
C GLN A 185 -9.33 6.97 -8.94
N THR A 186 -8.47 7.09 -7.93
CA THR A 186 -7.04 6.79 -8.05
C THR A 186 -6.80 5.31 -8.26
N LEU A 187 -7.50 4.47 -7.50
CA LEU A 187 -7.42 3.02 -7.66
C LEU A 187 -7.96 2.57 -9.02
N GLU A 188 -9.05 3.16 -9.50
CA GLU A 188 -9.58 2.85 -10.85
C GLU A 188 -8.61 3.29 -11.95
N TRP A 189 -7.89 4.40 -11.76
CA TRP A 189 -6.82 4.80 -12.66
C TRP A 189 -5.67 3.78 -12.66
N ILE A 190 -5.25 3.30 -11.48
CA ILE A 190 -4.21 2.26 -11.34
C ILE A 190 -4.65 0.99 -12.05
N ARG A 191 -5.89 0.54 -11.81
CA ARG A 191 -6.46 -0.66 -12.44
C ARG A 191 -6.34 -0.60 -13.97
N LYS A 192 -6.78 0.52 -14.57
CA LYS A 192 -6.73 0.72 -16.02
C LYS A 192 -5.29 0.80 -16.55
N THR A 193 -4.45 1.61 -15.93
CA THR A 193 -3.08 1.87 -16.40
C THR A 193 -2.20 0.63 -16.34
N PHE A 194 -2.26 -0.11 -15.24
CA PHE A 194 -1.44 -1.31 -15.03
C PHE A 194 -2.13 -2.60 -15.49
N LYS A 195 -3.27 -2.48 -16.21
CA LYS A 195 -4.00 -3.60 -16.82
C LYS A 195 -4.33 -4.71 -15.82
N PHE A 196 -4.87 -4.31 -14.68
CA PHE A 196 -5.58 -5.24 -13.81
C PHE A 196 -6.99 -5.47 -14.38
N SER A 197 -7.41 -6.73 -14.41
CA SER A 197 -8.70 -7.13 -14.98
C SER A 197 -9.87 -6.68 -14.11
N ASP A 198 -9.70 -6.67 -12.78
CA ASP A 198 -10.72 -6.28 -11.81
C ASP A 198 -10.15 -5.45 -10.66
N LEU A 199 -11.03 -4.69 -10.00
CA LEU A 199 -10.77 -3.93 -8.78
C LEU A 199 -11.97 -4.05 -7.83
N GLN A 200 -11.72 -4.58 -6.64
CA GLN A 200 -12.70 -4.65 -5.57
C GLN A 200 -12.23 -3.77 -4.40
N ILE A 201 -13.16 -3.01 -3.82
CA ILE A 201 -12.89 -2.13 -2.67
C ILE A 201 -13.94 -2.44 -1.62
N GLU A 202 -13.49 -2.91 -0.46
CA GLU A 202 -14.33 -3.20 0.69
C GLU A 202 -13.73 -2.51 1.92
N ASN A 203 -14.30 -1.36 2.30
CA ASN A 203 -13.74 -0.49 3.33
C ASN A 203 -12.27 -0.12 3.03
N ARG A 204 -11.30 -0.64 3.80
CA ARG A 204 -9.86 -0.41 3.60
C ARG A 204 -9.21 -1.45 2.71
N LEU A 205 -9.85 -2.61 2.51
CA LEU A 205 -9.31 -3.68 1.68
C LEU A 205 -9.53 -3.34 0.20
N ILE A 206 -8.45 -3.45 -0.56
CA ILE A 206 -8.41 -3.18 -2.00
C ILE A 206 -7.81 -4.41 -2.66
N VAL A 207 -8.51 -4.99 -3.63
CA VAL A 207 -8.06 -6.18 -4.34
C VAL A 207 -8.00 -5.90 -5.83
N PHE A 208 -6.80 -5.98 -6.39
CA PHE A 208 -6.59 -5.97 -7.84
C PHE A 208 -6.38 -7.40 -8.35
N SER A 209 -7.04 -7.76 -9.44
CA SER A 209 -6.88 -9.08 -10.09
C SER A 209 -6.16 -8.97 -11.43
N VAL A 210 -5.37 -9.99 -11.78
CA VAL A 210 -4.70 -10.15 -13.09
C VAL A 210 -5.53 -11.02 -14.01
#